data_AF-K2B649-F1
#
_entry.id   AF-K2B649-F1
#
_cell.length_a   1.000
_cell.length_b   1.000
_cell.length_c   1.000
_cell.angle_alpha   90.00
_cell.angle_beta   90.00
_cell.angle_gamma   90.00
#
_symmetry.space_group_name_H-M   'P 1'
#
loop_
_entity.id
_entity.type
_entity.pdbx_description
1 polymer ?
#
loop_
_entity_poly.entity_id
_entity_poly.type
_entity_poly.pdbx_seq_one_letter_code
_entity_poly.pdbx_strand_id
1 'polypeptide(L)'
;MIQVKKLIEKPGPINTPSNLATVSGFIFTPEIFDAIEEVQKDLPDGKELIYIDALNVMMKKNIPVYASEIKNGVYYDTGNKLEYLKTVIQFALKHKELNGEFRDYLKNLKV
;
A
#
# COMPACT_ATOMS: atom_id res chain seq x y z
N MET A 1 -11.87 -2.26 -13.84
CA MET A 1 -11.97 -2.21 -12.37
C MET A 1 -12.36 -3.59 -11.88
N ILE A 2 -11.85 -3.97 -10.72
CA ILE A 2 -12.06 -5.30 -10.12
C ILE A 2 -13.01 -5.09 -8.94
N GLN A 3 -14.16 -5.78 -8.91
CA GLN A 3 -15.02 -5.72 -7.73
C GLN A 3 -14.36 -6.54 -6.61
N VAL A 4 -14.04 -5.87 -5.52
CA VAL A 4 -13.41 -6.49 -4.36
C VAL A 4 -14.45 -7.30 -3.60
N LYS A 5 -14.08 -8.50 -3.15
CA LYS A 5 -14.94 -9.37 -2.32
C LYS A 5 -14.53 -9.38 -0.86
N LYS A 6 -13.24 -9.20 -0.59
CA LYS A 6 -12.66 -9.16 0.75
C LYS A 6 -11.30 -8.49 0.69
N LEU A 7 -10.99 -7.69 1.70
CA LEU A 7 -9.66 -7.16 1.98
C LEU A 7 -9.13 -7.79 3.27
N ILE A 8 -7.85 -8.11 3.32
CA ILE A 8 -7.21 -8.73 4.48
C ILE A 8 -5.94 -7.95 4.77
N GLU A 9 -5.84 -7.38 5.97
CA GLU A 9 -4.63 -6.72 6.43
C GLU A 9 -3.57 -7.78 6.80
N LYS A 10 -2.38 -7.67 6.21
CA LYS A 10 -1.21 -8.53 6.50
C LYS A 10 -1.53 -10.04 6.56
N PRO A 11 -2.07 -10.66 5.48
CA PRO A 11 -2.48 -12.07 5.48
C PRO A 11 -1.32 -13.06 5.68
N GLY A 12 -0.09 -12.62 5.39
CA GLY A 12 1.07 -13.50 5.28
C GLY A 12 1.00 -14.43 4.05
N PRO A 13 2.07 -15.18 3.75
CA PRO A 13 2.19 -15.92 2.49
C PRO A 13 1.11 -17.00 2.30
N ILE A 14 0.68 -17.64 3.38
CA ILE A 14 -0.22 -18.80 3.34
C ILE A 14 -1.69 -18.37 3.16
N ASN A 15 -2.10 -17.26 3.76
CA ASN A 15 -3.51 -16.83 3.74
C ASN A 15 -3.81 -15.80 2.64
N THR A 16 -2.87 -15.58 1.71
CA THR A 16 -3.01 -14.59 0.63
C THR A 16 -3.93 -15.14 -0.47
N PRO A 17 -5.10 -14.53 -0.73
CA PRO A 17 -6.07 -15.06 -1.69
C PRO A 17 -5.82 -14.61 -3.14
N SER A 18 -4.90 -13.66 -3.37
CA SER A 18 -4.54 -13.14 -4.69
C SER A 18 -3.17 -12.47 -4.68
N ASN A 19 -2.60 -12.18 -5.84
CA ASN A 19 -1.35 -11.43 -5.99
C ASN A 19 -1.54 -9.89 -6.01
N LEU A 20 -2.73 -9.40 -5.64
CA LEU A 20 -3.03 -7.97 -5.58
C LEU A 20 -2.81 -7.43 -4.16
N ALA A 21 -1.98 -6.39 -4.05
CA ALA A 21 -1.79 -5.64 -2.82
C ALA A 21 -2.44 -4.26 -2.94
N THR A 22 -3.00 -3.76 -1.84
CA THR A 22 -3.41 -2.35 -1.76
C THR A 22 -2.17 -1.47 -1.69
N VAL A 23 -2.19 -0.38 -2.44
CA VAL A 23 -1.23 0.72 -2.33
C VAL A 23 -1.98 1.97 -1.86
N SER A 24 -1.26 3.05 -1.57
CA SER A 24 -1.89 4.33 -1.22
C SER A 24 -2.74 4.89 -2.37
N GLY A 25 -3.84 5.55 -2.00
CA GLY A 25 -4.79 6.14 -2.96
C GLY A 25 -6.17 5.52 -2.80
N PHE A 26 -7.07 6.23 -2.13
CA PHE A 26 -8.43 5.78 -1.90
C PHE A 26 -9.42 6.90 -2.21
N ILE A 27 -10.54 6.53 -2.79
CA ILE A 27 -11.69 7.40 -2.98
C ILE A 27 -12.85 6.68 -2.31
N PHE A 28 -13.35 7.26 -1.22
CA PHE A 28 -14.43 6.68 -0.44
C PHE A 28 -15.73 7.42 -0.72
N THR A 29 -16.82 6.65 -0.77
CA THR A 29 -18.16 7.22 -0.67
C THR A 29 -18.46 7.54 0.80
N PRO A 30 -19.43 8.44 1.10
CA PRO A 30 -19.69 8.90 2.47
C PRO A 30 -20.02 7.78 3.48
N GLU A 31 -20.55 6.64 3.03
CA GLU A 31 -20.89 5.47 3.86
C GLU A 31 -19.68 4.88 4.58
N ILE A 32 -18.45 5.26 4.21
CA ILE A 32 -17.24 4.90 4.96
C ILE A 32 -17.30 5.38 6.41
N PHE A 33 -17.92 6.52 6.69
CA PHE A 33 -18.00 7.05 8.06
C PHE A 33 -18.86 6.16 8.95
N ASP A 34 -20.04 5.76 8.48
CA ASP A 34 -20.93 4.82 9.18
C ASP A 34 -20.23 3.47 9.41
N ALA A 35 -19.44 3.01 8.42
CA ALA A 35 -18.68 1.77 8.53
C ALA A 35 -17.52 1.88 9.55
N ILE A 36 -16.83 3.02 9.60
CA ILE A 36 -15.79 3.30 10.60
C ILE A 36 -16.39 3.33 12.00
N GLU A 37 -17.54 4.01 12.19
CA GLU A 37 -18.23 4.06 13.48
C GLU A 37 -18.66 2.67 13.95
N GLU A 38 -19.10 1.80 13.04
CA GLU A 38 -19.43 0.41 13.37
C GLU A 38 -18.19 -0.37 13.82
N VAL A 39 -17.09 -0.28 13.08
CA VAL A 39 -15.83 -0.94 13.45
C VAL A 39 -15.32 -0.44 14.80
N GLN A 40 -15.43 0.87 15.06
CA GLN A 40 -14.94 1.47 16.30
C GLN A 40 -15.67 0.97 17.55
N LYS A 41 -16.97 0.64 17.45
CA LYS A 41 -17.75 0.10 18.58
C LYS A 41 -17.24 -1.24 19.09
N ASP A 42 -16.71 -2.05 18.18
CA ASP A 42 -16.19 -3.40 18.48
C ASP A 42 -14.66 -3.41 18.66
N LEU A 43 -13.99 -2.26 18.49
CA LEU A 43 -12.54 -2.15 18.57
C LEU A 43 -12.08 -2.13 20.03
N PRO A 44 -11.22 -3.08 20.46
CA PRO A 44 -10.72 -3.09 21.82
C PRO A 44 -9.88 -1.84 22.14
N ASP A 45 -9.93 -1.40 23.39
CA ASP A 45 -9.15 -0.25 23.86
C ASP A 45 -7.66 -0.37 23.51
N GLY A 46 -7.09 0.72 23.00
CA GLY A 46 -5.69 0.79 22.61
C GLY A 46 -5.34 0.07 21.30
N LYS A 47 -6.31 -0.50 20.58
CA LYS A 47 -6.10 -1.01 19.21
C LYS A 47 -6.27 0.12 18.19
N GLU A 48 -5.48 0.04 17.13
CA GLU A 48 -5.62 0.91 15.98
C GLU A 48 -6.77 0.45 15.10
N LEU A 49 -7.60 1.39 14.64
CA LEU A 49 -8.61 1.12 13.63
C LEU A 49 -7.93 0.99 12.27
N ILE A 50 -8.14 -0.14 11.60
CA ILE A 50 -7.63 -0.38 10.26
C ILE A 50 -8.78 -0.16 9.27
N TYR A 51 -8.63 0.78 8.34
CA TYR A 51 -9.67 1.14 7.36
C TYR A 51 -10.18 -0.04 6.52
N ILE A 52 -9.37 -1.10 6.35
CA ILE A 52 -9.75 -2.34 5.68
C ILE A 52 -10.98 -2.99 6.34
N ASP A 53 -11.11 -2.89 7.67
CA ASP A 53 -12.24 -3.43 8.40
C ASP A 53 -13.53 -2.68 8.03
N ALA A 54 -13.45 -1.35 7.90
CA ALA A 54 -14.59 -0.53 7.48
C ALA A 54 -15.00 -0.84 6.03
N LEU A 55 -14.04 -1.05 5.12
CA LEU A 55 -14.35 -1.47 3.76
C LEU A 55 -15.01 -2.85 3.70
N ASN A 56 -14.59 -3.78 4.55
CA ASN A 56 -15.26 -5.07 4.69
C ASN A 56 -16.69 -4.93 5.23
N VAL A 57 -16.95 -4.00 6.15
CA VAL A 57 -18.31 -3.65 6.60
C VAL A 57 -19.15 -3.09 5.46
N MET A 58 -18.62 -2.15 4.66
CA MET A 58 -19.31 -1.62 3.48
C MET A 58 -19.72 -2.74 2.51
N MET A 59 -18.80 -3.66 2.20
CA MET A 59 -19.08 -4.80 1.32
C MET A 59 -20.16 -5.74 1.89
N LYS A 60 -20.15 -6.00 3.21
CA LYS A 60 -21.21 -6.78 3.89
C LYS A 60 -22.58 -6.11 3.80
N LYS A 61 -22.62 -4.78 3.80
CA LYS A 61 -23.84 -3.97 3.61
C LYS A 61 -24.23 -3.79 2.13
N ASN A 62 -23.64 -4.57 1.23
CA ASN A 62 -23.85 -4.51 -0.22
C ASN A 62 -23.43 -3.17 -0.88
N ILE A 63 -22.60 -2.37 -0.21
CA ILE A 63 -21.99 -1.19 -0.82
C ILE A 63 -20.73 -1.67 -1.58
N PRO A 64 -20.67 -1.52 -2.91
CA PRO A 64 -19.62 -2.12 -3.70
C PRO A 64 -18.29 -1.38 -3.56
N VAL A 65 -17.21 -2.14 -3.32
CA VAL A 65 -15.84 -1.63 -3.34
C VAL A 65 -15.15 -2.13 -4.61
N TYR A 66 -14.44 -1.23 -5.29
CA TYR A 66 -13.72 -1.54 -6.52
C TYR A 66 -12.23 -1.21 -6.39
N ALA A 67 -11.40 -2.07 -6.96
CA ALA A 67 -9.98 -1.84 -7.11
C ALA A 67 -9.66 -1.47 -8.57
N SER A 68 -8.71 -0.54 -8.74
CA SER A 68 -8.07 -0.27 -10.03
C SER A 68 -6.62 -0.71 -9.96
N GLU A 69 -6.26 -1.68 -10.80
CA GLU A 69 -4.88 -2.13 -10.90
C GLU A 69 -4.02 -1.06 -11.57
N ILE A 70 -2.90 -0.72 -10.93
CA ILE A 70 -1.89 0.18 -11.52
C ILE A 70 -1.06 -0.62 -12.51
N LYS A 71 -1.27 -0.39 -13.80
CA LYS A 71 -0.51 -1.04 -14.87
C LYS A 71 0.79 -0.29 -15.15
N ASN A 72 1.87 -1.03 -15.42
CA ASN A 72 3.19 -0.49 -15.75
C ASN A 72 3.78 0.43 -14.67
N GLY A 73 3.35 0.27 -13.42
CA GLY A 73 3.91 0.97 -12.27
C GLY A 73 5.05 0.21 -11.62
N VAL A 74 5.92 0.93 -10.91
CA VAL A 74 6.88 0.35 -9.97
C VAL A 74 6.53 0.85 -8.58
N TYR A 75 6.29 -0.08 -7.67
CA TYR A 75 6.05 0.24 -6.26
C TYR A 75 7.40 0.38 -5.54
N TYR A 76 7.54 1.48 -4.79
CA TYR A 76 8.71 1.78 -3.99
C TYR A 76 8.29 1.88 -2.52
N ASP A 77 8.62 0.85 -1.72
CA ASP A 77 8.36 0.88 -0.29
C ASP A 77 9.40 1.73 0.43
N THR A 78 9.10 3.02 0.62
CA THR A 78 9.97 3.93 1.38
C THR A 78 9.79 3.82 2.89
N GLY A 79 8.87 2.99 3.39
CA GLY A 79 8.73 2.69 4.82
C GLY A 79 9.71 1.61 5.29
N ASN A 80 10.15 0.74 4.39
CA ASN A 80 11.21 -0.23 4.66
C ASN A 80 12.60 0.40 4.47
N LYS A 81 13.48 0.27 5.48
CA LYS A 81 14.82 0.90 5.48
C LYS A 81 15.69 0.49 4.29
N LEU A 82 15.69 -0.79 3.91
CA LEU A 82 16.52 -1.28 2.82
C LEU A 82 15.94 -0.85 1.46
N GLU A 83 14.63 -0.99 1.28
CA GLU A 83 13.96 -0.59 0.03
C GLU A 83 14.00 0.93 -0.17
N TYR A 84 13.96 1.71 0.90
CA TYR A 84 14.22 3.15 0.87
C TYR A 84 15.60 3.47 0.28
N LEU A 85 16.68 2.85 0.79
CA LEU A 85 18.03 3.10 0.26
C LEU A 85 18.17 2.68 -1.21
N LYS A 86 17.61 1.54 -1.58
CA LYS A 86 17.56 1.10 -2.99
C LYS A 86 16.82 2.11 -3.86
N THR A 87 15.68 2.63 -3.38
CA THR A 87 14.88 3.64 -4.07
C THR A 87 15.70 4.92 -4.29
N VAL A 88 16.35 5.44 -3.26
CA VAL A 88 17.21 6.62 -3.36
C VAL A 88 18.30 6.43 -4.40
N ILE A 89 19.01 5.29 -4.38
CA ILE A 89 20.06 4.97 -5.35
C ILE A 89 19.49 4.95 -6.78
N GLN A 90 18.35 4.27 -6.98
CA GLN A 90 17.73 4.17 -8.31
C GLN A 90 17.32 5.55 -8.85
N PHE A 91 16.78 6.42 -8.02
CA PHE A 91 16.37 7.76 -8.42
C PHE A 91 17.59 8.65 -8.70
N ALA A 92 18.64 8.58 -7.88
CA ALA A 92 19.89 9.30 -8.13
C ALA A 92 20.54 8.90 -9.46
N LEU A 93 20.54 7.61 -9.79
CA LEU A 93 21.05 7.09 -11.06
C LEU A 93 20.17 7.41 -12.28
N LYS A 94 18.94 7.91 -12.07
CA LYS A 94 18.07 8.45 -13.12
C LYS A 94 18.09 9.99 -13.17
N HIS A 95 18.67 10.64 -12.16
CA HIS A 95 18.68 12.10 -12.05
C HIS A 95 19.61 12.73 -13.10
N LYS A 96 19.14 13.79 -13.75
CA LYS A 96 19.84 14.44 -14.87
C LYS A 96 21.25 14.92 -14.49
N GLU A 97 21.40 15.45 -13.29
CA GLU A 97 22.65 16.07 -12.83
C GLU A 97 23.51 15.11 -11.99
N LEU A 98 22.91 14.16 -11.27
CA LEU A 98 23.63 13.34 -10.28
C LEU A 98 24.14 12.02 -10.87
N ASN A 99 23.46 11.47 -11.89
CA ASN A 99 23.72 10.12 -12.37
C ASN A 99 25.20 9.88 -12.74
N GLY A 100 25.88 10.83 -13.38
CA GLY A 100 27.27 10.67 -13.83
C GLY A 100 28.23 10.44 -12.66
N GLU A 101 28.46 11.48 -11.87
CA GLU A 101 29.37 11.44 -10.72
C GLU A 101 28.98 10.37 -9.70
N PHE A 102 27.67 10.21 -9.43
CA PHE A 102 27.20 9.23 -8.46
C PHE A 102 27.42 7.79 -8.92
N ARG A 103 27.22 7.48 -10.21
CA ARG A 103 27.48 6.14 -10.76
C ARG A 103 28.95 5.78 -10.68
N ASP A 104 29.83 6.74 -10.94
CA ASP A 104 31.27 6.51 -10.87
C ASP A 104 31.74 6.34 -9.43
N TYR A 105 31.18 7.08 -8.48
CA TYR A 105 31.37 6.81 -7.04
C TYR A 105 30.95 5.38 -6.67
N LEU A 106 29.75 4.93 -7.08
CA LEU A 106 29.26 3.57 -6.80
C LEU A 106 30.16 2.46 -7.34
N LYS A 107 30.73 2.61 -8.54
CA LYS A 107 31.65 1.62 -9.13
C LYS A 107 32.98 1.51 -8.39
N ASN A 108 33.40 2.57 -7.69
CA ASN A 108 34.68 2.64 -6.99
C ASN A 108 34.59 2.38 -5.48
N LEU A 109 33.40 2.07 -4.97
CA LEU A 109 33.18 1.73 -3.56
C LEU A 109 33.95 0.44 -3.19
N LYS A 110 34.68 0.49 -2.08
CA LYS A 110 35.46 -0.63 -1.50
C LYS A 110 34.97 -1.02 -0.10
N VAL A 111 33.69 -0.77 0.16
CA VAL A 111 33.02 -1.12 1.43
C VAL A 111 32.52 -2.56 1.40
#